data_AF-A0A7C4NCD2-F1
#
_entry.id   AF-A0A7C4NCD2-F1
#
_cell.length_a   1.000
_cell.length_b   1.000
_cell.length_c   1.000
_cell.angle_alpha   90.00
_cell.angle_beta   90.00
_cell.angle_gamma   90.00
#
_symmetry.space_group_name_H-M   'P 1'
#
loop_
_entity.id
_entity.type
_entity.pdbx_description
1 polymer ?
#
loop_
_entity_poly.entity_id
_entity_poly.type
_entity_poly.pdbx_seq_one_letter_code
_entity_poly.pdbx_strand_id
1 'polypeptide(L)'
;MKYISKICIVFLVIFTCSAVFAGQWVYKPMSINAQKGDVILSTSPGFIMDLLAILGCYWSHSGMTVDNGFNIRHNTMYVSEVPIEYNYIWFIKTTPKRMDPNRLSNGLPGILTEDIDTTYNVTKNFHAAGGAVLKPTAANEALYRQYLQLAADKLLYVKAYYRVNAYVNMYQLDYVNYYITGRGNHCSGTCWYANYFAGKTMNVAYIPPSLVTQCAYNLYNSVKNMVRDEAGGFGAFIIDIEGLFGTGADEKIANQIVNTFGWDRSWDTSSYWRSYINTKSATANAPDHLLLYTYTNPAGYNPGVQTTSSSYYGQVDPLVITSGYYYWVD
;
A
#
# COMPACT_ATOMS: atom_id res chain seq x y z
N MET A 1 -24.88 44.00 33.17
CA MET A 1 -23.40 44.04 32.98
C MET A 1 -22.60 43.10 33.90
N LYS A 2 -22.93 42.92 35.20
CA LYS A 2 -22.18 42.04 36.13
C LYS A 2 -22.12 40.53 35.75
N TYR A 3 -23.05 40.03 34.94
CA TYR A 3 -23.06 38.63 34.51
C TYR A 3 -22.21 38.37 33.26
N ILE A 4 -22.09 39.37 32.39
CA ILE A 4 -21.28 39.28 31.15
C ILE A 4 -19.79 39.15 31.51
N SER A 5 -19.31 39.91 32.51
CA SER A 5 -17.92 39.82 32.96
C SER A 5 -17.57 38.45 33.58
N LYS A 6 -18.50 37.83 34.31
CA LYS A 6 -18.30 36.49 34.89
C LYS A 6 -18.26 35.40 33.82
N ILE A 7 -19.13 35.49 32.81
CA ILE A 7 -19.15 34.56 31.67
C ILE A 7 -17.86 34.68 30.86
N CYS A 8 -17.40 35.89 30.56
CA CYS A 8 -16.14 36.10 29.85
C CYS A 8 -14.93 35.56 30.62
N ILE A 9 -14.88 35.72 31.95
CA ILE A 9 -13.80 35.14 32.78
C ILE A 9 -13.84 33.61 32.76
N VAL A 10 -15.02 33.00 32.85
CA VAL A 10 -15.17 31.53 32.76
C VAL A 10 -14.75 31.01 31.38
N PHE A 11 -15.17 31.67 30.30
CA PHE A 11 -14.72 31.30 28.95
C PHE A 11 -13.21 31.48 28.76
N LEU A 12 -12.62 32.56 29.29
CA LEU A 12 -11.19 32.81 29.23
C LEU A 12 -10.42 31.73 30.00
N VAL A 13 -10.87 31.39 31.21
CA VAL A 13 -10.26 30.33 32.04
C VAL A 13 -10.40 28.97 31.36
N ILE A 14 -11.56 28.62 30.81
CA ILE A 14 -11.75 27.36 30.06
C ILE A 14 -10.82 27.31 28.84
N PHE A 15 -10.71 28.39 28.05
CA PHE A 15 -9.83 28.46 26.88
C PHE A 15 -8.34 28.40 27.26
N THR A 16 -7.94 29.06 28.35
CA THR A 16 -6.54 29.04 28.80
C THR A 16 -6.18 27.73 29.48
N CYS A 17 -7.11 27.08 30.19
CA CYS A 17 -6.88 25.77 30.80
C CYS A 17 -6.88 24.65 29.76
N SER A 18 -7.71 24.70 28.71
CA SER A 18 -7.64 23.74 27.62
C SER A 18 -6.37 23.88 26.77
N ALA A 19 -5.82 25.10 26.65
CA ALA A 19 -4.56 25.34 25.96
C ALA A 19 -3.32 24.93 26.78
N VAL A 20 -3.38 24.93 28.12
CA VAL A 20 -2.26 24.56 29.01
C VAL A 20 -2.18 23.05 29.29
N PHE A 21 -3.24 22.29 28.97
CA PHE A 21 -3.27 20.81 29.01
C PHE A 21 -3.46 20.20 27.62
N ALA A 22 -2.86 20.81 26.59
CA ALA A 22 -2.92 20.27 25.22
C ALA A 22 -2.02 19.05 25.00
N GLY A 23 -1.17 18.72 25.97
CA GLY A 23 -0.32 17.55 25.85
C GLY A 23 -1.10 16.24 25.97
N GLN A 24 -0.66 15.24 25.23
CA GLN A 24 -1.28 13.91 25.21
C GLN A 24 -0.23 12.82 25.41
N TRP A 25 -0.61 11.78 26.16
CA TRP A 25 0.17 10.55 26.22
C TRP A 25 -0.03 9.76 24.92
N VAL A 26 1.05 9.60 24.16
CA VAL A 26 1.07 8.84 22.92
C VAL A 26 1.79 7.51 23.16
N TYR A 27 1.21 6.41 22.68
CA TYR A 27 1.85 5.09 22.72
C TYR A 27 2.85 4.95 21.58
N LYS A 28 4.09 4.56 21.91
CA LYS A 28 5.17 4.27 20.97
C LYS A 28 5.44 2.75 20.93
N PRO A 29 5.01 2.04 19.88
CA PRO A 29 5.35 0.63 19.72
C PRO A 29 6.82 0.50 19.32
N MET A 30 7.49 -0.52 19.86
CA MET A 30 8.92 -0.76 19.62
C MET A 30 9.20 -2.06 18.90
N SER A 31 8.37 -3.09 19.12
CA SER A 31 8.58 -4.39 18.51
C SER A 31 7.29 -5.15 18.27
N ILE A 32 7.34 -6.11 17.35
CA ILE A 32 6.25 -7.04 17.03
C ILE A 32 6.67 -8.50 17.26
N ASN A 33 5.71 -9.43 17.24
CA ASN A 33 5.90 -10.86 17.45
C ASN A 33 6.50 -11.59 16.23
N ALA A 34 7.58 -11.08 15.65
CA ALA A 34 8.20 -11.58 14.44
C ALA A 34 9.73 -11.73 14.58
N GLN A 35 10.29 -12.70 13.85
CA GLN A 35 11.73 -12.90 13.71
C GLN A 35 12.18 -12.55 12.29
N LYS A 36 13.46 -12.21 12.13
CA LYS A 36 14.03 -11.86 10.83
C LYS A 36 13.66 -12.86 9.74
N GLY A 37 13.13 -12.33 8.64
CA GLY A 37 12.65 -13.08 7.48
C GLY A 37 11.17 -13.47 7.54
N ASP A 38 10.48 -13.26 8.67
CA ASP A 38 9.03 -13.43 8.73
C ASP A 38 8.34 -12.35 7.89
N VAL A 39 7.26 -12.74 7.20
CA VAL A 39 6.45 -11.83 6.39
C VAL A 39 5.32 -11.27 7.23
N ILE A 40 5.13 -9.96 7.18
CA ILE A 40 4.04 -9.25 7.84
C ILE A 40 2.96 -8.98 6.79
N LEU A 41 1.71 -9.32 7.11
CA LEU A 41 0.54 -8.92 6.32
C LEU A 41 -0.27 -7.89 7.12
N SER A 42 -0.78 -6.89 6.43
CA SER A 42 -1.62 -5.85 7.03
C SER A 42 -2.81 -5.55 6.15
N THR A 43 -3.92 -5.20 6.81
CA THR A 43 -5.02 -4.50 6.17
C THR A 43 -4.61 -3.03 6.03
N SER A 44 -4.99 -2.40 4.93
CA SER A 44 -4.86 -0.96 4.69
C SER A 44 -6.04 -0.56 3.82
N PRO A 45 -6.77 0.52 4.16
CA PRO A 45 -7.86 1.00 3.31
C PRO A 45 -7.32 1.59 1.99
N GLY A 46 -8.22 1.78 1.02
CA GLY A 46 -7.94 2.47 -0.24
C GLY A 46 -8.20 1.62 -1.47
N PHE A 47 -8.05 2.23 -2.65
CA PHE A 47 -8.41 1.63 -3.94
C PHE A 47 -7.67 0.31 -4.26
N ILE A 48 -6.48 0.10 -3.69
CA ILE A 48 -5.75 -1.18 -3.81
C ILE A 48 -6.49 -2.28 -3.04
N MET A 49 -7.02 -1.99 -1.84
CA MET A 49 -7.80 -2.96 -1.08
C MET A 49 -9.11 -3.29 -1.79
N ASP A 50 -9.80 -2.29 -2.36
CA ASP A 50 -11.02 -2.52 -3.13
C ASP A 50 -10.77 -3.49 -4.30
N LEU A 51 -9.63 -3.32 -4.98
CA LEU A 51 -9.18 -4.23 -6.04
C LEU A 51 -8.87 -5.63 -5.50
N LEU A 52 -8.12 -5.74 -4.41
CA LEU A 52 -7.68 -7.03 -3.86
C LEU A 52 -8.85 -7.82 -3.25
N ALA A 53 -9.87 -7.14 -2.73
CA ALA A 53 -11.09 -7.76 -2.23
C ALA A 53 -11.84 -8.54 -3.32
N ILE A 54 -11.77 -8.11 -4.59
CA ILE A 54 -12.34 -8.85 -5.74
C ILE A 54 -11.67 -10.23 -5.90
N LEU A 55 -10.39 -10.33 -5.52
CA LEU A 55 -9.63 -11.58 -5.55
C LEU A 55 -9.85 -12.44 -4.29
N GLY A 56 -10.74 -12.02 -3.38
CA GLY A 56 -10.96 -12.69 -2.09
C GLY A 56 -9.82 -12.48 -1.09
N CYS A 57 -8.92 -11.53 -1.32
CA CYS A 57 -7.84 -11.22 -0.39
C CYS A 57 -8.37 -10.42 0.81
N TYR A 58 -7.82 -10.71 1.99
CA TYR A 58 -8.14 -10.00 3.22
C TYR A 58 -7.09 -8.92 3.55
N TRP A 59 -5.82 -9.17 3.24
CA TRP A 59 -4.73 -8.23 3.47
C TRP A 59 -4.39 -7.47 2.18
N SER A 60 -4.14 -6.15 2.29
CA SER A 60 -3.79 -5.29 1.15
C SER A 60 -2.33 -4.86 1.13
N HIS A 61 -1.61 -5.05 2.24
CA HIS A 61 -0.21 -4.69 2.34
C HIS A 61 0.63 -5.82 2.94
N SER A 62 1.92 -5.81 2.58
CA SER A 62 2.86 -6.77 3.16
C SER A 62 4.29 -6.23 3.20
N GLY A 63 5.09 -6.82 4.08
CA GLY A 63 6.52 -6.54 4.22
C GLY A 63 7.24 -7.74 4.82
N MET A 64 8.56 -7.61 4.95
CA MET A 64 9.40 -8.63 5.58
C MET A 64 10.17 -7.99 6.73
N THR A 65 10.22 -8.64 7.87
CA THR A 65 11.07 -8.20 8.97
C THR A 65 12.53 -8.45 8.63
N VAL A 66 13.37 -7.42 8.77
CA VAL A 66 14.82 -7.51 8.48
C VAL A 66 15.67 -7.72 9.72
N ASP A 67 15.03 -7.70 10.88
CA ASP A 67 15.57 -8.05 12.18
C ASP A 67 14.49 -8.76 13.01
N ASN A 68 14.73 -8.94 14.31
CA ASN A 68 13.81 -9.64 15.20
C ASN A 68 12.64 -8.74 15.65
N GLY A 69 11.87 -8.25 14.68
CA GLY A 69 10.59 -7.57 14.89
C GLY A 69 10.69 -6.10 15.24
N PHE A 70 11.81 -5.43 14.97
CA PHE A 70 12.01 -3.99 15.21
C PHE A 70 11.91 -3.16 13.92
N ASN A 71 12.18 -3.77 12.76
CA ASN A 71 12.14 -3.09 11.48
C ASN A 71 11.46 -3.96 10.42
N ILE A 72 10.62 -3.31 9.61
CA ILE A 72 9.94 -3.91 8.46
C ILE A 72 10.51 -3.28 7.20
N ARG A 73 10.96 -4.13 6.28
CA ARG A 73 11.31 -3.74 4.93
C ARG A 73 10.14 -4.06 3.99
N HIS A 74 9.67 -3.05 3.29
CA HIS A 74 8.53 -3.15 2.40
C HIS A 74 8.65 -2.16 1.26
N ASN A 75 7.70 -2.20 0.33
CA ASN A 75 7.64 -1.31 -0.82
C ASN A 75 6.39 -0.44 -0.71
N THR A 76 6.48 0.86 -0.98
CA THR A 76 5.31 1.75 -0.96
C THR A 76 5.52 2.96 -1.86
N MET A 77 4.42 3.63 -2.19
CA MET A 77 4.42 4.93 -2.86
C MET A 77 3.62 5.91 -2.01
N TYR A 78 4.22 7.04 -1.66
CA TYR A 78 3.50 8.12 -1.00
C TYR A 78 2.77 8.96 -2.05
N VAL A 79 1.48 9.20 -1.83
CA VAL A 79 0.67 10.02 -2.75
C VAL A 79 1.22 11.44 -2.86
N SER A 80 1.81 11.97 -1.77
CA SER A 80 2.50 13.27 -1.76
C SER A 80 3.70 13.33 -2.71
N GLU A 81 4.29 12.19 -3.08
CA GLU A 81 5.40 12.09 -4.02
C GLU A 81 4.94 12.00 -5.49
N VAL A 82 3.63 12.04 -5.75
CA VAL A 82 3.03 12.05 -7.09
C VAL A 82 2.32 13.39 -7.31
N PRO A 83 3.04 14.43 -7.77
CA PRO A 83 2.45 15.74 -8.02
C PRO A 83 1.30 15.68 -9.03
N ILE A 84 0.27 16.47 -8.80
CA ILE A 84 -0.81 16.68 -9.76
C ILE A 84 -0.46 17.90 -10.63
N GLU A 85 -0.44 17.71 -11.94
CA GLU A 85 -0.43 18.79 -12.91
C GLU A 85 -1.85 19.34 -13.06
N TYR A 86 -2.00 20.67 -13.01
CA TYR A 86 -3.29 21.36 -13.14
C TYR A 86 -3.36 22.15 -14.46
N ASN A 87 -4.59 22.34 -14.94
CA ASN A 87 -4.88 23.38 -15.92
C ASN A 87 -4.85 24.76 -15.23
N TYR A 88 -4.56 25.80 -16.01
CA TYR A 88 -4.49 27.17 -15.52
C TYR A 88 -5.34 28.09 -16.39
N ILE A 89 -6.08 28.98 -15.73
CA ILE A 89 -6.59 30.20 -16.36
C ILE A 89 -5.79 31.35 -15.75
N TRP A 90 -4.98 31.99 -16.59
CA TRP A 90 -3.94 32.94 -16.15
C TRP A 90 -2.96 32.28 -15.17
N PHE A 91 -3.02 32.61 -13.87
CA PHE A 91 -2.17 32.05 -12.81
C PHE A 91 -2.95 31.21 -11.79
N ILE A 92 -4.26 31.02 -12.01
CA ILE A 92 -5.14 30.31 -11.08
C ILE A 92 -5.27 28.86 -11.55
N LYS A 93 -4.94 27.91 -10.66
CA LYS A 93 -5.17 26.48 -10.88
C LYS A 93 -6.67 26.23 -10.97
N THR A 94 -7.11 25.55 -12.02
CA THR A 94 -8.53 25.21 -12.21
C THR A 94 -8.79 23.75 -11.90
N THR A 95 -8.45 22.85 -12.82
CA THR A 95 -8.79 21.43 -12.73
C THR A 95 -7.56 20.54 -12.86
N PRO A 96 -7.56 19.35 -12.23
CA PRO A 96 -6.51 18.36 -12.44
C PRO A 96 -6.43 17.98 -13.92
N LYS A 97 -5.24 18.12 -14.50
CA LYS A 97 -4.95 17.72 -15.87
C LYS A 97 -4.51 16.26 -15.93
N ARG A 98 -3.53 15.90 -15.09
CA ARG A 98 -2.95 14.56 -14.95
C ARG A 98 -2.06 14.49 -13.70
N MET A 99 -1.77 13.29 -13.23
CA MET A 99 -0.65 13.04 -12.30
C MET A 99 0.69 13.08 -13.05
N ASP A 100 1.79 13.41 -12.37
CA ASP A 100 3.14 13.32 -12.96
C ASP A 100 3.39 11.88 -13.46
N PRO A 101 3.59 11.67 -14.78
CA PRO A 101 3.72 10.32 -15.32
C PRO A 101 4.94 9.57 -14.80
N ASN A 102 6.04 10.27 -14.55
CA ASN A 102 7.29 9.64 -14.12
C ASN A 102 7.16 9.16 -12.67
N ARG A 103 6.58 9.97 -11.78
CA ARG A 103 6.33 9.62 -10.37
C ARG A 103 5.26 8.55 -10.22
N LEU A 104 4.21 8.57 -11.05
CA LEU A 104 3.18 7.53 -11.03
C LEU A 104 3.73 6.17 -11.50
N SER A 105 4.59 6.17 -12.52
CA SER A 105 5.25 4.96 -13.01
C SER A 105 6.36 4.50 -12.06
N ASN A 106 7.09 5.42 -11.44
CA ASN A 106 8.27 5.16 -10.60
C ASN A 106 8.06 5.75 -9.20
N GLY A 107 7.18 5.08 -8.44
CA GLY A 107 6.74 5.56 -7.14
C GLY A 107 7.86 5.58 -6.11
N LEU A 108 7.94 6.70 -5.38
CA LEU A 108 8.80 6.86 -4.21
C LEU A 108 8.00 6.81 -2.91
N PRO A 109 8.60 6.38 -1.79
CA PRO A 109 10.02 6.01 -1.62
C PRO A 109 10.40 4.66 -2.24
N GLY A 110 9.45 3.85 -2.72
CA GLY A 110 9.73 2.53 -3.23
C GLY A 110 10.08 1.56 -2.10
N ILE A 111 11.12 0.74 -2.28
CA ILE A 111 11.57 -0.19 -1.24
C ILE A 111 12.32 0.57 -0.15
N LEU A 112 11.77 0.56 1.07
CA LEU A 112 12.36 1.17 2.26
C LEU A 112 12.33 0.23 3.48
N THR A 113 13.06 0.61 4.51
CA THR A 113 12.99 0.00 5.84
C THR A 113 12.46 1.05 6.81
N GLU A 114 11.44 0.69 7.57
CA GLU A 114 10.84 1.51 8.62
C GLU A 114 10.93 0.77 9.96
N ASP A 115 11.16 1.51 11.04
CA ASP A 115 11.02 0.96 12.39
C ASP A 115 9.54 0.85 12.78
N ILE A 116 9.25 0.04 13.81
CA ILE A 116 7.86 -0.20 14.25
C ILE A 116 7.15 1.09 14.69
N ASP A 117 7.81 2.08 15.27
CA ASP A 117 7.14 3.32 15.64
C ASP A 117 6.70 4.10 14.39
N THR A 118 7.62 4.28 13.44
CA THR A 118 7.38 4.96 12.17
C THR A 118 6.27 4.28 11.39
N THR A 119 6.35 2.96 11.24
CA THR A 119 5.36 2.18 10.51
C THR A 119 3.94 2.31 11.08
N TYR A 120 3.78 2.39 12.40
CA TYR A 120 2.46 2.35 13.05
C TYR A 120 1.91 3.74 13.40
N ASN A 121 2.77 4.68 13.78
CA ASN A 121 2.35 6.00 14.25
C ASN A 121 2.53 7.10 13.20
N VAL A 122 3.54 6.98 12.33
CA VAL A 122 3.89 8.04 11.37
C VAL A 122 3.31 7.76 9.99
N THR A 123 3.77 6.69 9.34
CA THR A 123 3.39 6.38 7.96
C THR A 123 2.12 5.55 7.89
N LYS A 124 1.82 4.80 8.96
CA LYS A 124 0.60 3.97 9.09
C LYS A 124 0.46 2.98 7.94
N ASN A 125 1.59 2.51 7.42
CA ASN A 125 1.63 1.51 6.35
C ASN A 125 1.16 0.13 6.86
N PHE A 126 1.30 -0.14 8.16
CA PHE A 126 0.88 -1.39 8.77
C PHE A 126 0.01 -1.15 10.00
N HIS A 127 -0.91 -2.11 10.23
CA HIS A 127 -1.87 -2.14 11.32
C HIS A 127 -1.79 -3.50 12.01
N ALA A 128 -1.65 -3.49 13.34
CA ALA A 128 -1.61 -4.72 14.13
C ALA A 128 -3.00 -5.38 14.18
N ALA A 129 -4.05 -4.56 14.34
CA ALA A 129 -5.42 -5.03 14.31
C ALA A 129 -5.76 -5.64 12.94
N GLY A 130 -6.07 -6.93 12.92
CA GLY A 130 -6.30 -7.69 11.68
C GLY A 130 -5.03 -8.02 10.90
N GLY A 131 -3.85 -7.62 11.35
CA GLY A 131 -2.58 -8.02 10.74
C GLY A 131 -2.20 -9.47 11.06
N ALA A 132 -1.26 -10.01 10.29
CA ALA A 132 -0.74 -11.36 10.50
C ALA A 132 0.78 -11.44 10.30
N VAL A 133 1.38 -12.47 10.89
CA VAL A 133 2.79 -12.84 10.73
C VAL A 133 2.88 -14.24 10.14
N LEU A 134 3.54 -14.36 8.99
CA LEU A 134 3.80 -15.60 8.29
C LEU A 134 5.15 -16.13 8.74
N LYS A 135 5.14 -17.36 9.23
CA LYS A 135 6.30 -18.03 9.83
C LYS A 135 6.41 -19.47 9.36
N PRO A 136 7.58 -20.11 9.49
CA PRO A 136 7.65 -21.57 9.49
C PRO A 136 6.72 -22.15 10.56
N THR A 137 6.30 -23.39 10.34
CA THR A 137 5.67 -24.16 11.43
C THR A 137 6.72 -24.45 12.50
N ALA A 138 6.29 -24.61 13.76
CA ALA A 138 7.19 -24.96 14.86
C ALA A 138 8.10 -26.17 14.56
N ALA A 139 7.60 -27.17 13.82
CA ALA A 139 8.38 -28.35 13.42
C ALA A 139 9.50 -28.04 12.42
N ASN A 140 9.34 -27.01 11.59
CA ASN A 140 10.29 -26.65 10.53
C ASN A 140 11.11 -25.39 10.85
N GLU A 141 10.85 -24.72 11.98
CA GLU A 141 11.50 -23.46 12.37
C GLU A 141 13.02 -23.55 12.29
N ALA A 142 13.63 -24.54 12.96
CA ALA A 142 15.07 -24.73 12.97
C ALA A 142 15.66 -25.01 11.57
N LEU A 143 14.89 -25.67 10.70
CA LEU A 143 15.31 -26.01 9.34
C LEU A 143 15.22 -24.80 8.39
N TYR A 144 14.17 -23.98 8.53
CA TYR A 144 13.83 -22.92 7.58
C TYR A 144 14.34 -21.53 7.97
N ARG A 145 14.58 -21.27 9.26
CA ARG A 145 14.95 -19.94 9.76
C ARG A 145 16.19 -19.36 9.07
N GLN A 146 17.23 -20.16 8.85
CA GLN A 146 18.45 -19.68 8.16
C GLN A 146 18.18 -19.17 6.73
N TYR A 147 17.25 -19.80 6.00
CA TYR A 147 16.91 -19.39 4.64
C TYR A 147 16.05 -18.12 4.63
N LEU A 148 15.16 -17.97 5.62
CA LEU A 148 14.37 -16.75 5.80
C LEU A 148 15.25 -15.56 6.19
N GLN A 149 16.23 -15.78 7.07
CA GLN A 149 17.23 -14.75 7.41
C GLN A 149 18.04 -14.34 6.17
N LEU A 150 18.44 -15.30 5.34
CA LEU A 150 19.10 -15.02 4.05
C LEU A 150 18.19 -14.21 3.11
N ALA A 151 16.90 -14.53 3.01
CA ALA A 151 15.95 -13.76 2.21
C ALA A 151 15.84 -12.29 2.66
N ALA A 152 15.74 -12.06 3.97
CA ALA A 152 15.78 -10.72 4.55
C ALA A 152 17.10 -9.99 4.25
N ASP A 153 18.24 -10.68 4.38
CA ASP A 153 19.56 -10.11 4.09
C ASP A 153 19.74 -9.72 2.62
N LYS A 154 19.22 -10.54 1.69
CA LYS A 154 19.23 -10.19 0.27
C LYS A 154 18.43 -8.91 0.03
N LEU A 155 17.23 -8.79 0.57
CA LEU A 155 16.41 -7.61 0.33
C LEU A 155 16.96 -6.33 0.95
N LEU A 156 17.67 -6.40 2.08
CA LEU A 156 18.12 -5.22 2.83
C LEU A 156 18.86 -4.19 1.96
N TYR A 157 19.54 -4.64 0.91
CA TYR A 157 20.33 -3.82 0.00
C TYR A 157 19.66 -3.56 -1.36
N VAL A 158 18.41 -3.97 -1.56
CA VAL A 158 17.70 -3.73 -2.83
C VAL A 158 16.97 -2.39 -2.75
N LYS A 159 17.36 -1.41 -3.58
CA LYS A 159 16.65 -0.14 -3.71
C LYS A 159 15.95 -0.11 -5.07
N ALA A 160 14.64 -0.01 -5.09
CA ALA A 160 13.86 0.00 -6.33
C ALA A 160 12.54 0.75 -6.14
N TYR A 161 11.90 1.15 -7.23
CA TYR A 161 10.65 1.90 -7.20
C TYR A 161 9.46 1.03 -6.77
N TYR A 162 8.43 1.70 -6.26
CA TYR A 162 7.09 1.13 -6.25
C TYR A 162 6.50 1.22 -7.66
N ARG A 163 5.90 0.14 -8.14
CA ARG A 163 5.41 0.03 -9.52
C ARG A 163 3.94 -0.35 -9.51
N VAL A 164 3.06 0.56 -9.93
CA VAL A 164 1.62 0.28 -10.07
C VAL A 164 1.37 -0.85 -11.09
N ASN A 165 2.18 -0.93 -12.16
CA ASN A 165 2.09 -2.01 -13.14
C ASN A 165 2.51 -3.39 -12.60
N ALA A 166 3.18 -3.47 -11.45
CA ALA A 166 3.61 -4.75 -10.90
C ALA A 166 2.44 -5.66 -10.51
N TYR A 167 1.24 -5.10 -10.28
CA TYR A 167 0.02 -5.91 -10.08
C TYR A 167 -0.44 -6.66 -11.34
N VAL A 168 0.13 -6.35 -12.51
CA VAL A 168 -0.07 -7.08 -13.76
C VAL A 168 1.17 -7.90 -14.13
N ASN A 169 2.36 -7.29 -14.01
CA ASN A 169 3.62 -7.95 -14.31
C ASN A 169 4.64 -7.68 -13.20
N MET A 170 4.71 -8.55 -12.20
CA MET A 170 5.64 -8.34 -11.10
C MET A 170 7.09 -8.66 -11.46
N TYR A 171 7.39 -9.24 -12.63
CA TYR A 171 8.74 -9.69 -12.99
C TYR A 171 9.68 -8.55 -13.48
N GLN A 172 9.58 -7.38 -12.84
CA GLN A 172 10.31 -6.17 -13.20
C GLN A 172 11.31 -5.73 -12.13
N LEU A 173 11.58 -6.56 -11.11
CA LEU A 173 12.55 -6.28 -10.06
C LEU A 173 13.86 -7.03 -10.30
N ASP A 174 14.93 -6.27 -10.45
CA ASP A 174 16.30 -6.78 -10.57
C ASP A 174 17.01 -6.70 -9.20
N TYR A 175 17.99 -7.58 -8.98
CA TYR A 175 18.82 -7.54 -7.77
C TYR A 175 19.88 -6.43 -7.87
N VAL A 176 19.43 -5.18 -7.79
CA VAL A 176 20.27 -3.97 -7.86
C VAL A 176 20.06 -3.06 -6.64
N ASN A 177 21.13 -2.36 -6.24
CA ASN A 177 21.11 -1.43 -5.11
C ASN A 177 20.97 0.04 -5.54
N TYR A 178 20.04 0.34 -6.44
CA TYR A 178 19.70 1.70 -6.85
C TYR A 178 18.43 1.73 -7.71
N TYR A 179 17.80 2.90 -7.78
CA TYR A 179 16.60 3.10 -8.58
C TYR A 179 16.89 3.08 -10.09
N ILE A 180 16.29 2.11 -10.80
CA ILE A 180 16.28 2.05 -12.27
C ILE A 180 14.86 2.35 -12.75
N THR A 181 14.69 3.36 -13.61
CA THR A 181 13.40 3.69 -14.21
C THR A 181 12.81 2.49 -14.94
N GLY A 182 11.52 2.21 -14.73
CA GLY A 182 10.86 1.04 -15.29
C GLY A 182 11.03 -0.24 -14.48
N ARG A 183 11.84 -0.23 -13.41
CA ARG A 183 12.13 -1.39 -12.56
C ARG A 183 11.64 -1.17 -11.14
N GLY A 184 11.15 -2.24 -10.52
CA GLY A 184 10.59 -2.21 -9.18
C GLY A 184 9.50 -3.24 -8.98
N ASN A 185 8.70 -3.06 -7.93
CA ASN A 185 7.62 -3.98 -7.59
C ASN A 185 6.53 -3.32 -6.74
N HIS A 186 5.52 -4.09 -6.33
CA HIS A 186 4.68 -3.80 -5.17
C HIS A 186 5.16 -4.61 -3.95
N CYS A 187 4.43 -4.50 -2.85
CA CYS A 187 4.82 -4.94 -1.51
C CYS A 187 5.01 -6.47 -1.44
N SER A 188 3.96 -7.23 -1.78
CA SER A 188 3.98 -8.70 -1.79
C SER A 188 4.92 -9.31 -2.84
N GLY A 189 5.09 -8.64 -3.98
CA GLY A 189 6.08 -9.06 -4.97
C GLY A 189 7.51 -8.86 -4.43
N THR A 190 7.75 -7.82 -3.64
CA THR A 190 9.03 -7.64 -2.93
C THR A 190 9.31 -8.81 -1.98
N CYS A 191 8.31 -9.26 -1.19
CA CYS A 191 8.45 -10.45 -0.34
C CYS A 191 8.72 -11.74 -1.16
N TRP A 192 8.05 -11.91 -2.30
CA TRP A 192 8.32 -13.01 -3.22
C TRP A 192 9.78 -12.97 -3.72
N TYR A 193 10.25 -11.80 -4.15
CA TYR A 193 11.61 -11.59 -4.64
C TYR A 193 12.68 -11.81 -3.56
N ALA A 194 12.38 -11.54 -2.29
CA ALA A 194 13.26 -11.89 -1.17
C ALA A 194 13.65 -13.37 -1.19
N ASN A 195 12.63 -14.22 -1.32
CA ASN A 195 12.80 -15.66 -1.34
C ASN A 195 13.45 -16.11 -2.66
N TYR A 196 13.06 -15.52 -3.79
CA TYR A 196 13.66 -15.80 -5.09
C TYR A 196 15.17 -15.51 -5.10
N PHE A 197 15.60 -14.34 -4.61
CA PHE A 197 17.02 -13.97 -4.52
C PHE A 197 17.80 -14.81 -3.49
N ALA A 198 17.11 -15.41 -2.53
CA ALA A 198 17.67 -16.41 -1.61
C ALA A 198 17.63 -17.84 -2.16
N GLY A 199 17.18 -18.06 -3.40
CA GLY A 199 17.20 -19.36 -4.08
C GLY A 199 15.92 -20.19 -3.91
N LYS A 200 14.87 -19.65 -3.27
CA LYS A 200 13.57 -20.30 -3.14
C LYS A 200 12.57 -19.66 -4.10
N THR A 201 12.25 -20.38 -5.18
CA THR A 201 11.18 -19.95 -6.09
C THR A 201 9.83 -20.29 -5.49
N MET A 202 9.10 -19.26 -5.08
CA MET A 202 7.71 -19.37 -4.60
C MET A 202 6.74 -19.41 -5.79
N ASN A 203 5.55 -19.96 -5.59
CA ASN A 203 4.49 -19.95 -6.60
C ASN A 203 4.02 -18.52 -6.88
N VAL A 204 3.54 -18.31 -8.10
CA VAL A 204 3.01 -17.03 -8.58
C VAL A 204 1.57 -17.22 -9.02
N ALA A 205 0.68 -16.37 -8.52
CA ALA A 205 -0.71 -16.39 -8.90
C ALA A 205 -0.87 -15.97 -10.37
N TYR A 206 -1.77 -16.66 -11.07
CA TYR A 206 -2.24 -16.27 -12.38
C TYR A 206 -3.66 -15.71 -12.26
N ILE A 207 -3.85 -14.48 -12.71
CA ILE A 207 -5.15 -13.81 -12.68
C ILE A 207 -5.64 -13.68 -14.14
N PRO A 208 -6.77 -14.30 -14.49
CA PRO A 208 -7.28 -14.29 -15.85
C PRO A 208 -7.80 -12.90 -16.26
N PRO A 209 -7.89 -12.62 -17.58
CA PRO A 209 -8.31 -11.30 -18.06
C PRO A 209 -9.68 -10.82 -17.57
N SER A 210 -10.61 -11.74 -17.31
CA SER A 210 -11.92 -11.39 -16.75
C SER A 210 -11.82 -10.78 -15.35
N LEU A 211 -10.93 -11.28 -14.50
CA LEU A 211 -10.71 -10.74 -13.16
C LEU A 211 -9.86 -9.48 -13.18
N VAL A 212 -8.84 -9.40 -14.04
CA VAL A 212 -8.07 -8.15 -14.27
C VAL A 212 -9.00 -7.02 -14.73
N THR A 213 -9.96 -7.33 -15.60
CA THR A 213 -10.96 -6.36 -16.06
C THR A 213 -11.83 -5.86 -14.91
N GLN A 214 -12.35 -6.75 -14.06
CA GLN A 214 -13.14 -6.36 -12.88
C GLN A 214 -12.34 -5.47 -11.91
N CYS A 215 -11.08 -5.85 -11.65
CA CYS A 215 -10.14 -5.06 -10.86
C CYS A 215 -9.94 -3.65 -11.44
N ALA A 216 -9.78 -3.54 -12.76
CA ALA A 216 -9.59 -2.26 -13.44
C ALA A 216 -10.84 -1.35 -13.38
N TYR A 217 -12.05 -1.92 -13.52
CA TYR A 217 -13.30 -1.16 -13.37
C TYR A 217 -13.49 -0.67 -11.94
N ASN A 218 -13.17 -1.50 -10.94
CA ASN A 218 -13.23 -1.12 -9.55
C ASN A 218 -12.23 0.01 -9.23
N LEU A 219 -10.98 -0.14 -9.68
CA LEU A 219 -9.93 0.88 -9.56
C LEU A 219 -10.37 2.21 -10.21
N TYR A 220 -10.93 2.16 -11.41
CA TYR A 220 -11.46 3.33 -12.11
C TYR A 220 -12.51 4.06 -11.27
N ASN A 221 -13.51 3.33 -10.75
CA ASN A 221 -14.61 3.92 -9.99
C ASN A 221 -14.14 4.48 -8.64
N SER A 222 -13.31 3.76 -7.90
CA SER A 222 -12.77 4.23 -6.62
C SER A 222 -11.94 5.50 -6.79
N VAL A 223 -11.08 5.57 -7.81
CA VAL A 223 -10.30 6.78 -8.11
C VAL A 223 -11.19 7.93 -8.54
N LYS A 224 -12.18 7.69 -9.41
CA LYS A 224 -13.11 8.73 -9.86
C LYS A 224 -13.85 9.36 -8.68
N ASN A 225 -14.35 8.54 -7.76
CA ASN A 225 -15.02 9.01 -6.54
C ASN A 225 -14.06 9.81 -5.65
N MET A 226 -12.85 9.30 -5.41
CA MET A 226 -11.83 9.98 -4.61
C MET A 226 -11.49 11.38 -5.14
N VAL A 227 -11.35 11.54 -6.47
CA VAL A 227 -11.08 12.85 -7.07
C VAL A 227 -12.25 13.82 -6.87
N ARG A 228 -13.50 13.32 -6.96
CA ARG A 228 -14.69 14.15 -6.74
C ARG A 228 -14.84 14.56 -5.28
N ASP A 229 -14.56 13.65 -4.35
CA ASP A 229 -14.63 13.90 -2.91
C ASP A 229 -13.58 14.96 -2.51
N GLU A 230 -12.36 14.84 -3.03
CA GLU A 230 -11.28 15.82 -2.78
C GLU A 230 -11.58 17.20 -3.38
N ALA A 231 -12.26 17.25 -4.54
CA ALA A 231 -12.65 18.50 -5.17
C ALA A 231 -13.77 19.24 -4.41
N GLY A 232 -14.51 18.56 -3.55
CA GLY A 232 -15.66 19.10 -2.83
C GLY A 232 -16.84 19.49 -3.75
N GLY A 233 -17.92 20.01 -3.17
CA GLY A 233 -19.17 20.25 -3.91
C GLY A 233 -19.05 21.21 -5.10
N PHE A 234 -18.32 22.32 -4.94
CA PHE A 234 -18.11 23.27 -6.03
C PHE A 234 -17.09 22.76 -7.07
N GLY A 235 -16.05 22.04 -6.64
CA GLY A 235 -15.08 21.44 -7.56
C GLY A 235 -15.69 20.31 -8.40
N ALA A 236 -16.55 19.47 -7.81
CA ALA A 236 -17.31 18.45 -8.53
C ALA A 236 -18.22 19.06 -9.61
N PHE A 237 -18.86 20.20 -9.34
CA PHE A 237 -19.64 20.94 -10.34
C PHE A 237 -18.79 21.44 -11.52
N ILE A 238 -17.58 21.94 -11.26
CA ILE A 238 -16.65 22.36 -12.32
C ILE A 238 -16.20 21.15 -13.16
N ILE A 239 -15.93 20.00 -12.51
CA ILE A 239 -15.61 18.75 -13.20
C ILE A 239 -16.77 18.30 -14.10
N ASP A 240 -18.01 18.42 -13.62
CA ASP A 240 -19.19 18.07 -14.41
C ASP A 240 -19.34 18.97 -15.64
N ILE A 241 -19.09 20.28 -15.52
CA ILE A 241 -19.07 21.19 -16.67
C ILE A 241 -17.99 20.78 -17.68
N GLU A 242 -16.77 20.44 -17.23
CA GLU A 242 -15.74 19.93 -18.14
C GLU A 242 -16.18 18.64 -18.84
N GLY A 243 -16.86 17.75 -18.12
CA GLY A 243 -17.45 16.52 -18.64
C GLY A 243 -18.49 16.75 -19.74
N LEU A 244 -19.19 17.89 -19.73
CA LEU A 244 -20.14 18.24 -20.81
C LEU A 244 -19.45 18.57 -22.14
N PHE A 245 -18.18 19.00 -22.10
CA PHE A 245 -17.40 19.39 -23.27
C PHE A 245 -16.29 18.39 -23.61
N GLY A 246 -16.22 17.25 -22.91
CA GLY A 246 -15.20 16.21 -23.12
C GLY A 246 -15.04 15.29 -21.91
N THR A 247 -13.83 14.76 -21.71
CA THR A 247 -13.54 13.94 -20.53
C THR A 247 -13.23 14.83 -19.33
N GLY A 248 -14.02 14.67 -18.25
CA GLY A 248 -13.80 15.36 -16.97
C GLY A 248 -12.45 15.01 -16.32
N ALA A 249 -11.97 15.89 -15.44
CA ALA A 249 -10.70 15.70 -14.73
C ALA A 249 -10.67 14.40 -13.90
N ASP A 250 -11.78 14.05 -13.25
CA ASP A 250 -11.95 12.79 -12.50
C ASP A 250 -11.72 11.56 -13.38
N GLU A 251 -12.33 11.53 -14.56
CA GLU A 251 -12.16 10.45 -15.53
C GLU A 251 -10.75 10.42 -16.12
N LYS A 252 -10.12 11.57 -16.38
CA LYS A 252 -8.73 11.63 -16.87
C LYS A 252 -7.75 11.00 -15.88
N ILE A 253 -7.86 11.33 -14.60
CA ILE A 253 -7.01 10.76 -13.54
C ILE A 253 -7.29 9.26 -13.37
N ALA A 254 -8.56 8.86 -13.34
CA ALA A 254 -8.94 7.46 -13.25
C ALA A 254 -8.41 6.64 -14.45
N ASN A 255 -8.56 7.14 -15.66
CA ASN A 255 -8.02 6.54 -16.88
C ASN A 255 -6.49 6.39 -16.80
N GLN A 256 -5.78 7.42 -16.35
CA GLN A 256 -4.32 7.41 -16.23
C GLN A 256 -3.82 6.33 -15.27
N ILE A 257 -4.47 6.19 -14.11
CA ILE A 257 -4.11 5.15 -13.13
C ILE A 257 -4.37 3.75 -13.72
N VAL A 258 -5.50 3.52 -14.38
CA VAL A 258 -5.81 2.21 -14.96
C VAL A 258 -4.90 1.87 -16.16
N ASN A 259 -4.57 2.86 -16.99
CA ASN A 259 -3.60 2.70 -18.09
C ASN A 259 -2.19 2.39 -17.54
N THR A 260 -1.80 3.00 -16.41
CA THR A 260 -0.56 2.65 -15.70
C THR A 260 -0.61 1.22 -15.16
N PHE A 261 -1.69 0.86 -14.48
CA PHE A 261 -1.90 -0.48 -13.93
C PHE A 261 -1.76 -1.56 -15.02
N GLY A 262 -2.45 -1.40 -16.16
CA GLY A 262 -2.47 -2.42 -17.21
C GLY A 262 -1.22 -2.51 -18.09
N TRP A 263 -0.54 -1.39 -18.35
CA TRP A 263 0.52 -1.30 -19.37
C TRP A 263 1.69 -0.38 -19.02
N ASP A 264 1.75 0.17 -17.81
CA ASP A 264 2.71 1.21 -17.42
C ASP A 264 2.63 2.48 -18.32
N ARG A 265 1.44 2.76 -18.86
CA ARG A 265 1.18 3.95 -19.70
C ARG A 265 0.81 5.16 -18.84
N SER A 266 1.72 5.59 -17.97
CA SER A 266 1.45 6.66 -16.99
C SER A 266 1.24 8.04 -17.56
N TRP A 267 1.47 8.26 -18.85
CA TRP A 267 1.20 9.53 -19.52
C TRP A 267 -0.20 9.58 -20.15
N ASP A 268 -0.88 8.45 -20.28
CA ASP A 268 -2.10 8.29 -21.08
C ASP A 268 -3.36 8.52 -20.23
N THR A 269 -4.02 9.66 -20.39
CA THR A 269 -5.27 9.99 -19.68
C THR A 269 -6.53 9.58 -20.46
N SER A 270 -6.38 8.89 -21.59
CA SER A 270 -7.49 8.48 -22.44
C SER A 270 -8.18 7.22 -21.94
N SER A 271 -9.38 6.93 -22.45
CA SER A 271 -10.11 5.70 -22.14
C SER A 271 -9.54 4.44 -22.81
N TYR A 272 -8.26 4.44 -23.21
CA TYR A 272 -7.54 3.32 -23.83
C TYR A 272 -7.82 1.99 -23.13
N TRP A 273 -7.69 1.93 -21.81
CA TRP A 273 -7.90 0.69 -21.04
C TRP A 273 -9.24 -0.01 -21.31
N ARG A 274 -10.33 0.74 -21.59
CA ARG A 274 -11.67 0.16 -21.79
C ARG A 274 -11.71 -0.82 -22.96
N SER A 275 -10.90 -0.61 -23.98
CA SER A 275 -10.88 -1.44 -25.18
C SER A 275 -9.86 -2.58 -25.13
N TYR A 276 -8.90 -2.53 -24.20
CA TYR A 276 -7.75 -3.45 -24.23
C TYR A 276 -7.56 -4.26 -22.95
N ILE A 277 -8.15 -3.86 -21.81
CA ILE A 277 -7.86 -4.51 -20.52
C ILE A 277 -8.31 -5.97 -20.48
N ASN A 278 -9.35 -6.31 -21.25
CA ASN A 278 -9.86 -7.67 -21.42
C ASN A 278 -8.88 -8.64 -22.09
N THR A 279 -7.76 -8.14 -22.63
CA THR A 279 -6.68 -8.95 -23.20
C THR A 279 -5.54 -9.22 -22.22
N LYS A 280 -5.58 -8.60 -21.03
CA LYS A 280 -4.49 -8.67 -20.04
C LYS A 280 -4.75 -9.72 -18.99
N SER A 281 -3.89 -10.72 -18.91
CA SER A 281 -3.71 -11.51 -17.70
C SER A 281 -2.69 -10.86 -16.77
N ALA A 282 -2.68 -11.27 -15.51
CA ALA A 282 -1.66 -10.84 -14.55
C ALA A 282 -0.92 -12.04 -13.94
N THR A 283 0.38 -11.85 -13.72
CA THR A 283 1.26 -12.74 -12.95
C THR A 283 1.84 -11.95 -11.79
N ALA A 284 1.05 -11.83 -10.73
CA ALA A 284 1.36 -11.00 -9.58
C ALA A 284 0.77 -11.60 -8.30
N ASN A 285 1.54 -11.53 -7.21
CA ASN A 285 1.09 -12.03 -5.92
C ASN A 285 0.47 -10.90 -5.08
N ALA A 286 -0.77 -11.03 -4.64
CA ALA A 286 -1.32 -10.25 -3.55
C ALA A 286 -0.72 -10.71 -2.20
N PRO A 287 -0.88 -9.95 -1.11
CA PRO A 287 -0.44 -10.38 0.23
C PRO A 287 -0.90 -11.80 0.59
N ASP A 288 -2.18 -12.12 0.39
CA ASP A 288 -2.71 -13.44 0.69
C ASP A 288 -2.17 -14.55 -0.23
N HIS A 289 -1.70 -14.23 -1.44
CA HIS A 289 -1.09 -15.22 -2.34
C HIS A 289 0.24 -15.78 -1.77
N LEU A 290 0.82 -15.15 -0.75
CA LEU A 290 2.00 -15.65 -0.02
C LEU A 290 1.66 -16.81 0.93
N LEU A 291 0.38 -17.08 1.17
CA LEU A 291 -0.11 -18.13 2.06
C LEU A 291 -0.15 -19.49 1.35
N LEU A 292 -0.19 -20.55 2.16
CA LEU A 292 -0.51 -21.89 1.67
C LEU A 292 -1.93 -21.90 1.09
N TYR A 293 -2.14 -22.62 -0.02
CA TYR A 293 -3.45 -22.71 -0.68
C TYR A 293 -4.55 -23.31 0.20
N THR A 294 -4.17 -24.04 1.24
CA THR A 294 -5.09 -24.65 2.22
C THR A 294 -5.54 -23.69 3.31
N TYR A 295 -4.91 -22.51 3.44
CA TYR A 295 -5.25 -21.55 4.49
C TYR A 295 -6.48 -20.72 4.12
N THR A 296 -7.49 -20.72 4.99
CA THR A 296 -8.66 -19.84 4.87
C THR A 296 -8.40 -18.54 5.62
N ASN A 297 -8.44 -17.42 4.90
CA ASN A 297 -8.23 -16.10 5.47
C ASN A 297 -9.42 -15.64 6.32
N PRO A 298 -9.29 -14.54 7.10
CA PRO A 298 -10.38 -14.03 7.93
C PRO A 298 -11.65 -13.61 7.16
N ALA A 299 -11.55 -13.37 5.86
CA ALA A 299 -12.70 -13.10 4.98
C ALA A 299 -13.43 -14.39 4.51
N GLY A 300 -12.93 -15.57 4.87
CA GLY A 300 -13.54 -16.86 4.52
C GLY A 300 -13.12 -17.43 3.16
N TYR A 301 -12.06 -16.89 2.54
CA TYR A 301 -11.56 -17.32 1.24
C TYR A 301 -10.21 -18.03 1.36
N ASN A 302 -9.84 -18.83 0.35
CA ASN A 302 -8.56 -19.52 0.24
C ASN A 302 -7.75 -18.99 -0.97
N PRO A 303 -7.34 -17.71 -0.99
CA PRO A 303 -6.61 -17.12 -2.12
C PRO A 303 -5.13 -17.54 -2.20
N GLY A 304 -4.60 -18.22 -1.17
CA GLY A 304 -3.20 -18.66 -1.14
C GLY A 304 -2.83 -19.51 -2.36
N VAL A 305 -1.61 -19.35 -2.86
CA VAL A 305 -1.13 -20.15 -4.01
C VAL A 305 0.11 -20.98 -3.68
N GLN A 306 0.64 -20.86 -2.46
CA GLN A 306 1.84 -21.59 -2.06
C GLN A 306 1.52 -23.02 -1.63
N THR A 307 2.52 -23.87 -1.74
CA THR A 307 2.55 -25.25 -1.26
C THR A 307 3.68 -25.39 -0.24
N THR A 308 3.71 -26.51 0.49
CA THR A 308 4.82 -26.85 1.38
C THR A 308 6.16 -26.98 0.66
N SER A 309 6.15 -27.24 -0.65
CA SER A 309 7.36 -27.31 -1.49
C SER A 309 7.83 -25.96 -2.02
N SER A 310 6.94 -24.97 -2.18
CA SER A 310 7.25 -23.66 -2.74
C SER A 310 7.44 -22.56 -1.70
N SER A 311 6.96 -22.75 -0.46
CA SER A 311 7.07 -21.77 0.62
C SER A 311 7.78 -22.33 1.85
N TYR A 312 8.48 -21.46 2.58
CA TYR A 312 8.97 -21.74 3.94
C TYR A 312 7.95 -21.35 5.02
N TYR A 313 6.94 -20.58 4.67
CA TYR A 313 5.87 -20.15 5.57
C TYR A 313 4.77 -21.20 5.60
N GLY A 314 4.44 -21.68 6.79
CA GLY A 314 3.36 -22.65 7.01
C GLY A 314 2.50 -22.38 8.24
N GLN A 315 2.82 -21.32 8.99
CA GLN A 315 2.06 -20.84 10.14
C GLN A 315 1.69 -19.37 9.94
N VAL A 316 0.48 -19.02 10.39
CA VAL A 316 -0.06 -17.66 10.33
C VAL A 316 -0.51 -17.29 11.74
N ASP A 317 0.24 -16.39 12.37
CA ASP A 317 -0.08 -15.87 13.70
C ASP A 317 -0.72 -14.48 13.58
N PRO A 318 -1.59 -14.07 14.51
CA PRO A 318 -1.99 -12.67 14.64
C PRO A 318 -0.76 -11.76 14.83
N LEU A 319 -0.78 -10.58 14.22
CA LEU A 319 0.25 -9.56 14.42
C LEU A 319 0.02 -8.84 15.75
N VAL A 320 1.01 -8.91 16.65
CA VAL A 320 0.92 -8.36 18.00
C VAL A 320 2.14 -7.48 18.28
N ILE A 321 1.88 -6.29 18.82
CA ILE A 321 2.93 -5.43 19.37
C ILE A 321 3.41 -6.07 20.69
N THR A 322 4.68 -6.42 20.75
CA THR A 322 5.29 -7.13 21.89
C THR A 322 5.94 -6.20 22.90
N SER A 323 6.28 -4.98 22.49
CA SER A 323 6.87 -3.97 23.36
C SER A 323 6.53 -2.57 22.90
N GLY A 324 6.47 -1.63 23.84
CA GLY A 324 6.24 -0.21 23.61
C GLY A 324 6.18 0.56 24.92
N TYR A 325 6.12 1.88 24.83
CA TYR A 325 6.02 2.77 25.99
C TYR A 325 5.13 3.98 25.69
N TYR A 326 4.60 4.63 26.72
CA TYR A 326 3.89 5.90 26.57
C TYR A 326 4.86 7.06 26.78
N TYR A 327 4.75 8.10 25.95
CA TYR A 327 5.48 9.35 26.11
C TYR A 327 4.53 10.54 25.98
N TRP A 328 4.87 11.63 26.67
CA TRP A 328 4.09 12.86 26.65
C TRP A 328 4.52 13.71 25.46
N VAL A 329 3.55 14.20 24.68
CA VAL A 329 3.75 15.17 23.60
C VAL A 329 2.99 16.43 23.98
N ASP A 330 3.69 17.55 24.09
CA ASP A 330 3.11 18.88 24.39
C ASP A 330 2.32 19.46 23.22
#